data_AF-A0A6M0SAD0-F1
#
_entry.id   AF-A0A6M0SAD0-F1
#
_cell.length_a   1.000
_cell.length_b   1.000
_cell.length_c   1.000
_cell.angle_alpha   90.00
_cell.angle_beta   90.00
_cell.angle_gamma   90.00
#
_symmetry.space_group_name_H-M   'P 1'
#
loop_
_entity.id
_entity.type
_entity.pdbx_description
1 polymer ?
#
loop_
_entity_poly.entity_id
_entity_poly.type
_entity_poly.pdbx_seq_one_letter_code
_entity_poly.pdbx_strand_id
1 'polypeptide(L)'
;MRITQKEPQAILEIIKQDSWNYDSGGNLLNNLLESFQEGFPVRNVLQLVESQNEESVRAGSWILSELGVKACEVFQSTKLLIDSSDPKVRFHYLDCILMCATESDGDSIGKVLFLLEDEASFVRWRAMDILCKLDATQISSGLSWMESVDREHTVMYSELQLLRDSLHESVSFQLLEEYVKDGSPIQKKVTIVVAIRKRLEPQKIVQLAKTSKDDDAIRFCKSLL
;
A
#
# COMPACT_ATOMS: atom_id res chain seq x y z
N MET A 1 12.18 36.74 -5.97
CA MET A 1 11.37 36.57 -7.21
C MET A 1 10.16 35.73 -6.82
N ARG A 2 8.98 36.33 -6.64
CA ARG A 2 7.77 35.60 -6.26
C ARG A 2 7.35 34.77 -7.46
N ILE A 3 7.43 33.45 -7.36
CA ILE A 3 6.70 32.56 -8.27
C ILE A 3 5.24 32.93 -8.08
N THR A 4 4.59 33.47 -9.12
CA THR A 4 3.15 33.71 -9.10
C THR A 4 2.49 32.36 -8.82
N GLN A 5 1.88 32.23 -7.64
CA GLN A 5 1.12 31.05 -7.25
C GLN A 5 0.03 30.89 -8.32
N LYS A 6 0.18 29.89 -9.20
CA LYS A 6 -0.85 29.61 -10.22
C LYS A 6 -2.06 29.07 -9.49
N GLU A 7 -3.24 29.57 -9.86
CA GLU A 7 -4.52 29.04 -9.36
C GLU A 7 -4.53 27.50 -9.47
N PRO A 8 -4.93 26.76 -8.43
CA PRO A 8 -4.82 25.30 -8.41
C PRO A 8 -5.57 24.62 -9.57
N GLN A 9 -6.69 25.20 -10.02
CA GLN A 9 -7.39 24.71 -11.21
C GLN A 9 -6.54 24.83 -12.48
N ALA A 10 -5.77 25.91 -12.64
CA ALA A 10 -4.88 26.05 -13.79
C ALA A 10 -3.74 25.02 -13.77
N ILE A 11 -3.28 24.63 -12.57
CA ILE A 11 -2.30 23.55 -12.43
C ILE A 11 -2.90 22.20 -12.85
N LEU A 12 -4.14 21.89 -12.43
CA LEU A 12 -4.85 20.69 -12.85
C LEU A 12 -4.98 20.61 -14.38
N GLU A 13 -5.40 21.69 -15.03
CA GLU A 13 -5.52 21.69 -16.49
C GLU A 13 -4.18 21.51 -17.21
N ILE A 14 -3.05 21.89 -16.61
CA ILE A 14 -1.73 21.60 -17.17
C ILE A 14 -1.39 20.11 -17.02
N ILE A 15 -1.62 19.53 -15.84
CA ILE A 15 -1.30 18.13 -15.55
C ILE A 15 -2.14 17.16 -16.39
N LYS A 16 -3.35 17.57 -16.77
CA LYS A 16 -4.26 16.77 -17.62
C LYS A 16 -3.92 16.78 -19.11
N GLN A 17 -3.00 17.65 -19.56
CA GLN A 17 -2.63 17.71 -20.97
C GLN A 17 -1.86 16.46 -21.40
N ASP A 18 -2.02 16.03 -22.64
CA ASP A 18 -1.28 14.88 -23.20
C ASP A 18 0.24 15.07 -23.19
N SER A 19 0.70 16.33 -23.24
CA SER A 19 2.13 16.68 -23.15
C SER A 19 2.69 16.65 -21.73
N TRP A 20 1.85 16.40 -20.72
CA TRP A 20 2.30 16.30 -19.33
C TRP A 20 3.20 15.09 -19.12
N ASN A 21 4.24 15.26 -18.31
CA ASN A 21 5.14 14.20 -17.89
C ASN A 21 5.38 14.28 -16.39
N TYR A 22 5.03 13.22 -15.67
CA TYR A 22 5.07 13.11 -14.21
C TYR A 22 6.48 13.34 -13.67
N ASP A 23 7.50 12.70 -14.27
CA ASP A 23 8.87 12.73 -13.76
C ASP A 23 9.52 14.13 -13.89
N SER A 24 9.09 14.95 -14.86
CA SER A 24 9.55 16.34 -15.01
C SER A 24 8.69 17.38 -14.26
N GLY A 25 7.58 16.93 -13.68
CA GLY A 25 6.49 17.75 -13.16
C GLY A 25 6.58 18.20 -11.70
N GLY A 26 7.65 17.86 -10.99
CA GLY A 26 7.70 17.90 -9.52
C GLY A 26 7.28 19.24 -8.88
N ASN A 27 7.70 20.38 -9.41
CA ASN A 27 7.32 21.69 -8.86
C ASN A 27 5.81 21.96 -8.99
N LEU A 28 5.19 21.56 -10.10
CA LEU A 28 3.75 21.74 -10.30
C LEU A 28 2.94 20.80 -9.39
N LEU A 29 3.39 19.56 -9.22
CA LEU A 29 2.77 18.61 -8.30
C LEU A 29 2.84 19.08 -6.85
N ASN A 30 4.00 19.56 -6.40
CA ASN A 30 4.15 20.11 -5.05
C ASN A 30 3.25 21.33 -4.82
N ASN A 31 3.18 22.26 -5.78
CA ASN A 31 2.29 23.43 -5.66
C ASN A 31 0.80 23.02 -5.60
N LEU A 32 0.40 22.00 -6.36
CA LEU A 32 -0.96 21.48 -6.33
C LEU A 32 -1.26 20.76 -5.01
N LEU A 33 -0.33 19.96 -4.51
CA LEU A 33 -0.42 19.31 -3.20
C LEU A 33 -0.56 20.36 -2.08
N GLU A 34 0.28 21.41 -2.08
CA GLU A 34 0.19 22.53 -1.14
C GLU A 34 -1.20 23.18 -1.20
N SER A 35 -1.75 23.39 -2.39
CA SER A 35 -3.10 23.94 -2.56
C SER A 35 -4.18 23.06 -1.93
N PHE A 36 -4.11 21.73 -2.09
CA PHE A 36 -5.02 20.81 -1.38
C PHE A 36 -4.80 20.86 0.14
N GLN A 37 -3.56 21.04 0.60
CA GLN A 37 -3.26 21.18 2.01
C GLN A 37 -3.86 22.49 2.59
N GLU A 38 -3.92 23.54 1.79
CA GLU A 38 -4.46 24.87 2.13
C GLU A 38 -5.98 25.01 1.95
N GLY A 39 -6.69 23.95 1.52
CA GLY A 39 -8.16 23.91 1.46
C GLY A 39 -8.76 23.90 0.06
N PHE A 40 -7.96 23.74 -0.99
CA PHE A 40 -8.51 23.39 -2.30
C PHE A 40 -9.25 22.04 -2.21
N PRO A 41 -10.48 21.89 -2.76
CA PRO A 41 -11.31 20.70 -2.52
C PRO A 41 -10.65 19.41 -3.00
N VAL A 42 -10.48 18.43 -2.10
CA VAL A 42 -9.80 17.15 -2.39
C VAL A 42 -10.46 16.41 -3.56
N ARG A 43 -11.78 16.49 -3.73
CA ARG A 43 -12.51 15.94 -4.88
C ARG A 43 -11.93 16.33 -6.24
N ASN A 44 -11.23 17.45 -6.36
CA ASN A 44 -10.60 17.82 -7.63
C ASN A 44 -9.44 16.89 -8.03
N VAL A 45 -8.89 16.09 -7.12
CA VAL A 45 -7.92 15.03 -7.46
C VAL A 45 -8.54 13.94 -8.35
N LEU A 46 -9.87 13.76 -8.30
CA LEU A 46 -10.60 12.83 -9.17
C LEU A 46 -10.36 13.13 -10.65
N GLN A 47 -10.22 14.42 -11.00
CA GLN A 47 -9.92 14.85 -12.36
C GLN A 47 -8.57 14.33 -12.89
N LEU A 48 -7.64 13.97 -12.00
CA LEU A 48 -6.34 13.42 -12.37
C LEU A 48 -6.39 11.90 -12.49
N VAL A 49 -6.98 11.22 -11.50
CA VAL A 49 -7.01 9.75 -11.43
C VAL A 49 -8.03 9.12 -12.39
N GLU A 50 -9.02 9.89 -12.85
CA GLU A 50 -9.97 9.50 -13.89
C GLU A 50 -9.50 9.92 -15.30
N SER A 51 -8.32 10.55 -15.41
CA SER A 51 -7.76 10.98 -16.69
C SER A 51 -7.44 9.79 -17.60
N GLN A 52 -7.55 9.99 -18.91
CA GLN A 52 -7.05 9.04 -19.91
C GLN A 52 -5.52 9.09 -20.06
N ASN A 53 -4.89 10.17 -19.58
CA ASN A 53 -3.44 10.27 -19.55
C ASN A 53 -2.89 9.57 -18.31
N GLU A 54 -2.15 8.47 -18.51
CA GLU A 54 -1.51 7.71 -17.44
C GLU A 54 -0.56 8.55 -16.58
N GLU A 55 0.12 9.54 -17.16
CA GLU A 55 1.00 10.46 -16.42
C GLU A 55 0.21 11.34 -15.44
N SER A 56 -1.03 11.70 -15.79
CA SER A 56 -1.95 12.40 -14.90
C SER A 56 -2.47 11.46 -13.81
N VAL A 57 -2.74 10.19 -14.12
CA VAL A 57 -3.17 9.19 -13.13
C VAL A 57 -2.06 8.93 -12.11
N ARG A 58 -0.80 8.79 -12.57
CA ARG A 58 0.41 8.73 -11.72
C ARG A 58 0.44 9.94 -10.78
N ALA A 59 0.32 11.16 -11.31
CA ALA A 59 0.27 12.39 -10.53
C ALA A 59 -0.84 12.39 -9.47
N GLY A 60 -2.07 12.02 -9.86
CA GLY A 60 -3.20 11.95 -8.94
C GLY A 60 -2.99 10.92 -7.84
N SER A 61 -2.44 9.74 -8.16
CA SER A 61 -2.15 8.70 -7.17
C SER A 61 -1.09 9.13 -6.16
N TRP A 62 -0.04 9.82 -6.60
CA TRP A 62 0.97 10.39 -5.70
C TRP A 62 0.37 11.47 -4.80
N ILE A 63 -0.43 12.39 -5.34
CA ILE A 63 -1.12 13.40 -4.52
C ILE A 63 -2.00 12.72 -3.46
N LEU A 64 -2.76 11.69 -3.84
CA LEU A 64 -3.58 10.92 -2.91
C LEU A 64 -2.76 10.30 -1.77
N SER A 65 -1.56 9.76 -2.05
CA SER A 65 -0.69 9.20 -1.00
C SER A 65 -0.17 10.27 -0.03
N GLU A 66 0.04 11.49 -0.50
CA GLU A 66 0.55 12.61 0.32
C GLU A 66 -0.54 13.35 1.12
N LEU A 67 -1.82 13.13 0.81
CA LEU A 67 -2.93 13.80 1.49
C LEU A 67 -3.27 13.19 2.86
N GLY A 68 -2.77 12.00 3.16
CA GLY A 68 -3.08 11.28 4.40
C GLY A 68 -4.59 11.15 4.62
N VAL A 69 -5.08 11.52 5.80
CA VAL A 69 -6.52 11.43 6.15
C VAL A 69 -7.43 12.27 5.26
N LYS A 70 -6.91 13.30 4.56
CA LYS A 70 -7.71 14.11 3.63
C LYS A 70 -8.15 13.30 2.41
N ALA A 71 -7.35 12.30 2.00
CA ALA A 71 -7.71 11.41 0.89
C ALA A 71 -8.97 10.58 1.16
N CYS A 72 -9.37 10.43 2.43
CA CYS A 72 -10.50 9.59 2.80
C CYS A 72 -11.84 10.10 2.25
N GLU A 73 -11.93 11.41 1.93
CA GLU A 73 -13.10 11.99 1.25
C GLU A 73 -13.40 11.34 -0.10
N VAL A 74 -12.35 10.91 -0.81
CA VAL A 74 -12.44 10.35 -2.17
C VAL A 74 -12.05 8.88 -2.24
N PHE A 75 -11.85 8.23 -1.09
CA PHE A 75 -11.34 6.86 -1.03
C PHE A 75 -12.23 5.88 -1.81
N GLN A 76 -13.55 5.92 -1.58
CA GLN A 76 -14.50 5.04 -2.26
C GLN A 76 -14.47 5.20 -3.80
N SER A 77 -14.32 6.43 -4.30
CA SER A 77 -14.25 6.72 -5.73
C SER A 77 -12.93 6.27 -6.37
N THR A 78 -11.89 6.01 -5.57
CA THR A 78 -10.53 5.75 -6.06
C THR A 78 -10.07 4.30 -5.83
N LYS A 79 -10.90 3.45 -5.21
CA LYS A 79 -10.53 2.07 -4.83
C LYS A 79 -9.95 1.23 -5.97
N LEU A 80 -10.41 1.46 -7.20
CA LEU A 80 -9.95 0.73 -8.38
C LEU A 80 -8.47 1.00 -8.74
N LEU A 81 -7.85 2.03 -8.18
CA LEU A 81 -6.43 2.32 -8.42
C LEU A 81 -5.49 1.23 -7.90
N ILE A 82 -5.92 0.41 -6.94
CA ILE A 82 -5.14 -0.77 -6.52
C ILE A 82 -4.94 -1.79 -7.64
N ASP A 83 -5.86 -1.84 -8.62
CA ASP A 83 -5.82 -2.75 -9.77
C ASP A 83 -5.20 -2.08 -11.01
N SER A 84 -4.61 -0.89 -10.88
CA SER A 84 -3.98 -0.18 -12.00
C SER A 84 -2.91 -1.04 -12.66
N SER A 85 -2.79 -1.01 -13.98
CA SER A 85 -1.67 -1.63 -14.71
C SER A 85 -0.32 -1.01 -14.35
N ASP A 86 -0.33 0.24 -13.87
CA ASP A 86 0.88 0.95 -13.51
C ASP A 86 1.33 0.65 -12.07
N PRO A 87 2.51 0.06 -11.88
CA PRO A 87 3.01 -0.25 -10.54
C PRO A 87 3.27 0.99 -9.68
N LYS A 88 3.59 2.17 -10.25
CA LYS A 88 3.72 3.42 -9.47
C LYS A 88 2.38 3.81 -8.85
N VAL A 89 1.30 3.69 -9.61
CA VAL A 89 -0.07 3.98 -9.12
C VAL A 89 -0.44 3.03 -7.98
N ARG A 90 -0.22 1.71 -8.17
CA ARG A 90 -0.46 0.72 -7.10
C ARG A 90 0.37 1.01 -5.85
N PHE A 91 1.66 1.34 -6.02
CA PHE A 91 2.55 1.69 -4.92
C PHE A 91 2.05 2.89 -4.10
N HIS A 92 1.65 3.98 -4.76
CA HIS A 92 1.14 5.17 -4.07
C HIS A 92 -0.21 4.89 -3.39
N TYR A 93 -1.11 4.17 -4.08
CA TYR A 93 -2.46 3.94 -3.56
C TYR A 93 -2.51 3.10 -2.28
N LEU A 94 -1.48 2.29 -2.02
CA LEU A 94 -1.32 1.56 -0.77
C LEU A 94 -1.35 2.46 0.48
N ASP A 95 -0.89 3.71 0.40
CA ASP A 95 -1.00 4.68 1.50
C ASP A 95 -2.43 5.10 1.78
N CYS A 96 -3.24 5.28 0.72
CA CYS A 96 -4.65 5.62 0.88
C CYS A 96 -5.40 4.48 1.58
N ILE A 97 -5.08 3.23 1.26
CA ILE A 97 -5.67 2.06 1.92
C ILE A 97 -5.30 2.06 3.40
N LEU A 98 -4.02 2.22 3.74
CA LEU A 98 -3.60 2.26 5.15
C LEU A 98 -4.33 3.36 5.93
N MET A 99 -4.46 4.55 5.34
CA MET A 99 -5.01 5.72 6.03
C MET A 99 -6.54 5.75 6.08
N CYS A 100 -7.23 5.17 5.10
CA CYS A 100 -8.66 5.39 4.89
C CYS A 100 -9.52 4.14 4.86
N ALA A 101 -8.95 2.94 4.71
CA ALA A 101 -9.73 1.72 4.73
C ALA A 101 -10.31 1.47 6.12
N THR A 102 -11.62 1.20 6.13
CA THR A 102 -12.42 0.88 7.32
C THR A 102 -12.87 -0.58 7.29
N GLU A 103 -13.71 -0.97 8.26
CA GLU A 103 -14.29 -2.32 8.31
C GLU A 103 -15.13 -2.69 7.08
N SER A 104 -15.67 -1.70 6.34
CA SER A 104 -16.44 -1.94 5.10
C SER A 104 -15.56 -2.16 3.87
N ASP A 105 -14.24 -2.01 4.00
CA ASP A 105 -13.29 -1.97 2.89
C ASP A 105 -12.37 -3.21 2.88
N GLY A 106 -12.91 -4.34 3.34
CA GLY A 106 -12.18 -5.61 3.40
C GLY A 106 -11.64 -6.08 2.05
N ASP A 107 -12.27 -5.70 0.94
CA ASP A 107 -11.78 -5.97 -0.42
C ASP A 107 -10.44 -5.30 -0.69
N SER A 108 -10.32 -4.01 -0.36
CA SER A 108 -9.06 -3.26 -0.49
C SER A 108 -7.97 -3.87 0.40
N ILE A 109 -8.29 -4.27 1.63
CA ILE A 109 -7.32 -4.91 2.54
C ILE A 109 -6.87 -6.27 2.00
N GLY A 110 -7.82 -7.09 1.56
CA GLY A 110 -7.51 -8.40 0.99
C GLY A 110 -6.60 -8.28 -0.24
N LYS A 111 -6.84 -7.29 -1.10
CA LYS A 111 -5.99 -6.99 -2.26
C LYS A 111 -4.56 -6.59 -1.89
N VAL A 112 -4.30 -5.97 -0.73
CA VAL A 112 -2.92 -5.69 -0.27
C VAL A 112 -2.11 -7.00 -0.16
N LEU A 113 -2.74 -8.10 0.25
CA LEU A 113 -2.03 -9.38 0.36
C LEU A 113 -1.65 -9.95 -1.01
N PHE A 114 -2.52 -9.83 -2.01
CA PHE A 114 -2.22 -10.24 -3.38
C PHE A 114 -1.04 -9.45 -3.97
N LEU A 115 -0.85 -8.20 -3.55
CA LEU A 115 0.30 -7.38 -3.95
C LEU A 115 1.65 -7.87 -3.39
N LEU A 116 1.68 -8.90 -2.52
CA LEU A 116 2.93 -9.60 -2.15
C LEU A 116 3.52 -10.45 -3.29
N GLU A 117 2.77 -10.63 -4.38
CA GLU A 117 3.21 -11.28 -5.61
C GLU A 117 3.28 -10.33 -6.81
N ASP A 118 3.12 -9.03 -6.57
CA ASP A 118 3.20 -8.01 -7.61
C ASP A 118 4.51 -8.13 -8.43
N GLU A 119 4.45 -7.93 -9.74
CA GLU A 119 5.63 -8.01 -10.62
C GLU A 119 6.73 -7.01 -10.21
N ALA A 120 6.32 -5.83 -9.72
CA ALA A 120 7.22 -4.78 -9.28
C ALA A 120 7.65 -4.98 -7.83
N SER A 121 8.97 -5.16 -7.60
CA SER A 121 9.50 -5.41 -6.26
C SER A 121 9.22 -4.29 -5.25
N PHE A 122 9.11 -3.03 -5.70
CA PHE A 122 8.79 -1.91 -4.82
C PHE A 122 7.33 -1.93 -4.36
N VAL A 123 6.41 -2.47 -5.16
CA VAL A 123 5.01 -2.69 -4.75
C VAL A 123 4.95 -3.80 -3.72
N ARG A 124 5.65 -4.93 -3.93
CA ARG A 124 5.74 -6.01 -2.94
C ARG A 124 6.31 -5.52 -1.61
N TRP A 125 7.40 -4.75 -1.65
CA TRP A 125 7.99 -4.13 -0.47
C TRP A 125 6.97 -3.23 0.26
N ARG A 126 6.23 -2.41 -0.49
CA ARG A 126 5.22 -1.51 0.10
C ARG A 126 4.05 -2.29 0.70
N ALA A 127 3.59 -3.35 0.06
CA ALA A 127 2.55 -4.22 0.61
C ALA A 127 2.98 -4.83 1.95
N MET A 128 4.22 -5.31 2.06
CA MET A 128 4.79 -5.76 3.35
C MET A 128 4.79 -4.65 4.40
N ASP A 129 5.22 -3.43 4.03
CA ASP A 129 5.22 -2.27 4.92
C ASP A 129 3.80 -1.90 5.41
N ILE A 130 2.80 -1.92 4.53
CA ILE A 130 1.42 -1.66 4.89
C ILE A 130 0.89 -2.75 5.83
N LEU A 131 1.11 -4.03 5.54
CA LEU A 131 0.66 -5.14 6.39
C LEU A 131 1.28 -5.07 7.80
N CYS A 132 2.50 -4.53 7.95
CA CYS A 132 3.10 -4.24 9.26
C CYS A 132 2.34 -3.18 10.06
N LYS A 133 1.56 -2.31 9.40
CA LYS A 133 0.90 -1.13 9.99
C LYS A 133 -0.61 -1.24 10.14
N LEU A 134 -1.26 -2.15 9.39
CA LEU A 134 -2.70 -2.37 9.49
C LEU A 134 -3.12 -2.72 10.92
N ASP A 135 -4.27 -2.22 11.35
CA ASP A 135 -4.83 -2.55 12.66
C ASP A 135 -5.62 -3.87 12.64
N ALA A 136 -6.09 -4.29 13.83
CA ALA A 136 -6.84 -5.54 13.99
C ALA A 136 -8.18 -5.54 13.24
N THR A 137 -8.85 -4.38 13.18
CA THR A 137 -10.13 -4.22 12.51
C THR A 137 -9.98 -4.34 11.00
N GLN A 138 -8.96 -3.68 10.43
CA GLN A 138 -8.62 -3.76 9.01
C GLN A 138 -8.25 -5.20 8.61
N ILE A 139 -7.42 -5.88 9.40
CA ILE A 139 -7.06 -7.28 9.11
C ILE A 139 -8.29 -8.19 9.18
N SER A 140 -9.18 -7.98 10.16
CA SER A 140 -10.41 -8.77 10.30
C SER A 140 -11.40 -8.53 9.17
N SER A 141 -11.51 -7.29 8.66
CA SER A 141 -12.36 -7.01 7.50
C SER A 141 -11.81 -7.65 6.23
N GLY A 142 -10.49 -7.62 6.02
CA GLY A 142 -9.82 -8.34 4.94
C GLY A 142 -10.12 -9.83 4.95
N LEU A 143 -10.05 -10.47 6.12
CA LEU A 143 -10.40 -11.88 6.29
C LEU A 143 -11.86 -12.16 5.96
N SER A 144 -12.78 -11.36 6.51
CA SER A 144 -14.22 -11.53 6.28
C SER A 144 -14.57 -11.42 4.80
N TRP A 145 -13.92 -10.49 4.08
CA TRP A 145 -14.06 -10.40 2.63
C TRP A 145 -13.50 -11.64 1.93
N MET A 146 -12.30 -12.09 2.27
CA MET A 146 -11.70 -13.29 1.68
C MET A 146 -12.60 -14.52 1.87
N GLU A 147 -13.16 -14.77 3.05
CA GLU A 147 -14.12 -15.87 3.28
C GLU A 147 -15.33 -15.82 2.33
N SER A 148 -15.76 -14.60 1.96
CA SER A 148 -16.92 -14.40 1.10
C SER A 148 -16.64 -14.67 -0.39
N VAL A 149 -15.40 -14.42 -0.85
CA VAL A 149 -15.00 -14.54 -2.26
C VAL A 149 -14.18 -15.79 -2.55
N ASP A 150 -13.52 -16.34 -1.54
CA ASP A 150 -12.62 -17.49 -1.62
C ASP A 150 -13.10 -18.61 -0.70
N ARG A 151 -14.03 -19.41 -1.22
CA ARG A 151 -14.63 -20.54 -0.48
C ARG A 151 -13.67 -21.69 -0.26
N GLU A 152 -12.53 -21.72 -0.97
CA GLU A 152 -11.55 -22.79 -0.89
C GLU A 152 -10.47 -22.51 0.17
N HIS A 153 -10.46 -21.32 0.78
CA HIS A 153 -9.43 -20.86 1.71
C HIS A 153 -8.03 -21.04 1.11
N THR A 154 -7.76 -20.30 0.04
CA THR A 154 -6.45 -20.30 -0.62
C THR A 154 -5.32 -19.96 0.36
N VAL A 155 -4.08 -20.15 -0.09
CA VAL A 155 -2.87 -19.74 0.63
C VAL A 155 -2.99 -18.30 1.17
N MET A 156 -3.60 -17.39 0.40
CA MET A 156 -3.82 -16.00 0.81
C MET A 156 -4.69 -15.89 2.08
N TYR A 157 -5.78 -16.66 2.16
CA TYR A 157 -6.62 -16.68 3.35
C TYR A 157 -5.83 -17.15 4.59
N SER A 158 -5.08 -18.26 4.47
CA SER A 158 -4.29 -18.77 5.61
C SER A 158 -3.20 -17.80 6.06
N GLU A 159 -2.61 -17.06 5.13
CA GLU A 159 -1.59 -16.06 5.47
C GLU A 159 -2.18 -14.83 6.16
N LEU A 160 -3.35 -14.35 5.72
CA LEU A 160 -4.03 -13.27 6.43
C LEU A 160 -4.52 -13.72 7.81
N GLN A 161 -4.90 -14.99 7.93
CA GLN A 161 -5.30 -15.59 9.19
C GLN A 161 -4.13 -15.61 10.18
N LEU A 162 -2.94 -16.05 9.73
CA LEU A 162 -1.72 -15.99 10.52
C LEU A 162 -1.43 -14.55 11.01
N LEU A 163 -1.64 -13.56 10.15
CA LEU A 163 -1.46 -12.14 10.51
C LEU A 163 -2.43 -11.72 11.62
N ARG A 164 -3.71 -12.09 11.53
CA ARG A 164 -4.72 -11.85 12.57
C ARG A 164 -4.35 -12.54 13.88
N ASP A 165 -4.02 -13.82 13.82
CA ASP A 165 -3.76 -14.62 15.02
C ASP A 165 -2.51 -14.10 15.75
N SER A 166 -1.54 -13.55 15.03
CA SER A 166 -0.37 -12.88 15.63
C SER A 166 -0.70 -11.67 16.53
N LEU A 167 -1.87 -11.05 16.35
CA LEU A 167 -2.31 -9.92 17.16
C LEU A 167 -2.76 -10.33 18.56
N HIS A 168 -3.27 -11.55 18.71
CA HIS A 168 -3.90 -12.02 19.94
C HIS A 168 -3.12 -13.15 20.61
N GLU A 169 -2.42 -13.98 19.84
CA GLU A 169 -1.72 -15.16 20.33
C GLU A 169 -0.20 -14.99 20.36
N SER A 170 0.46 -15.78 21.21
CA SER A 170 1.91 -15.92 21.20
C SER A 170 2.33 -16.89 20.09
N VAL A 171 2.55 -16.36 18.87
CA VAL A 171 3.23 -17.10 17.81
C VAL A 171 4.68 -17.34 18.23
N SER A 172 5.11 -18.60 18.33
CA SER A 172 6.47 -18.95 18.77
C SER A 172 7.49 -18.65 17.68
N PHE A 173 8.74 -18.37 18.08
CA PHE A 173 9.82 -18.15 17.12
C PHE A 173 10.10 -19.41 16.28
N GLN A 174 10.00 -20.59 16.87
CA GLN A 174 10.20 -21.87 16.20
C GLN A 174 9.19 -22.07 15.07
N LEU A 175 7.92 -21.72 15.28
CA LEU A 175 6.90 -21.79 14.24
C LEU A 175 7.21 -20.85 13.07
N LEU A 176 7.66 -19.62 13.37
CA LEU A 176 8.08 -18.68 12.34
C LEU A 176 9.31 -19.19 11.57
N GLU A 177 10.26 -19.87 12.23
CA GLU A 177 11.40 -20.49 11.56
C GLU A 177 10.98 -21.60 10.59
N GLU A 178 10.00 -22.42 10.96
CA GLU A 178 9.44 -23.45 10.08
C GLU A 178 8.77 -22.82 8.85
N TYR A 179 7.95 -21.78 9.05
CA TYR A 179 7.26 -21.08 7.96
C TYR A 179 8.21 -20.39 6.99
N VAL A 180 9.27 -19.73 7.47
CA VAL A 180 10.25 -19.13 6.53
C VAL A 180 11.06 -20.18 5.78
N LYS A 181 11.31 -21.36 6.35
CA LYS A 181 12.16 -22.37 5.75
C LYS A 181 11.46 -23.11 4.62
N ASP A 182 10.26 -23.63 4.89
CA ASP A 182 9.55 -24.57 4.01
C ASP A 182 8.31 -23.95 3.36
N GLY A 183 7.97 -22.70 3.69
CA GLY A 183 6.80 -22.01 3.18
C GLY A 183 6.88 -21.52 1.73
N SER A 184 5.74 -21.12 1.19
CA SER A 184 5.65 -20.43 -0.11
C SER A 184 6.31 -19.04 -0.07
N PRO A 185 6.62 -18.41 -1.21
CA PRO A 185 7.14 -17.04 -1.23
C PRO A 185 6.25 -16.02 -0.50
N ILE A 186 4.92 -16.18 -0.54
CA ILE A 186 3.99 -15.30 0.20
C ILE A 186 4.12 -15.57 1.70
N GLN A 187 4.07 -16.84 2.10
CA GLN A 187 4.16 -17.24 3.51
C GLN A 187 5.45 -16.73 4.15
N LYS A 188 6.57 -16.80 3.42
CA LYS A 188 7.85 -16.23 3.86
C LYS A 188 7.75 -14.73 4.14
N LYS A 189 7.16 -13.95 3.23
CA LYS A 189 6.97 -12.50 3.41
C LYS A 189 6.05 -12.18 4.59
N VAL A 190 4.93 -12.88 4.70
CA VAL A 190 3.95 -12.70 5.80
C VAL A 190 4.55 -13.07 7.14
N THR A 191 5.36 -14.12 7.19
CA THR A 191 6.09 -14.53 8.40
C THR A 191 7.04 -13.42 8.89
N ILE A 192 7.72 -12.73 7.97
CA ILE A 192 8.55 -11.55 8.32
C ILE A 192 7.69 -10.39 8.83
N VAL A 193 6.56 -10.10 8.18
CA VAL A 193 5.60 -9.09 8.65
C VAL A 193 5.13 -9.41 10.07
N VAL A 194 4.77 -10.66 10.35
CA VAL A 194 4.37 -11.12 11.69
C VAL A 194 5.50 -10.92 12.71
N ALA A 195 6.72 -11.33 12.37
CA ALA A 195 7.88 -11.15 13.25
C ALA A 195 8.10 -9.67 13.66
N ILE A 196 7.92 -8.75 12.70
CA ILE A 196 8.04 -7.30 12.94
C ILE A 196 6.88 -6.79 13.80
N ARG A 197 5.64 -7.17 13.50
CA ARG A 197 4.45 -6.77 14.29
C ARG A 197 4.53 -7.26 15.74
N LYS A 198 5.07 -8.45 15.97
CA LYS A 198 5.34 -8.99 17.31
C LYS A 198 6.51 -8.31 18.01
N ARG A 199 7.22 -7.40 17.34
CA ARG A 199 8.42 -6.70 17.85
C ARG A 199 9.47 -7.68 18.35
N LEU A 200 9.70 -8.76 17.59
CA LEU A 200 10.81 -9.65 17.89
C LEU A 200 12.13 -8.86 17.87
N GLU A 201 13.13 -9.38 18.58
CA GLU A 201 14.45 -8.78 18.62
C GLU A 201 15.01 -8.63 17.18
N PRO A 202 15.64 -7.50 16.83
CA PRO A 202 16.17 -7.28 15.49
C PRO A 202 17.04 -8.42 14.94
N GLN A 203 17.86 -9.07 15.80
CA GLN A 203 18.70 -10.19 15.36
C GLN A 203 17.87 -11.41 14.92
N LYS A 204 16.75 -11.67 15.58
CA LYS A 204 15.81 -12.75 15.23
C LYS A 204 15.08 -12.46 13.91
N ILE A 205 14.66 -11.22 13.69
CA ILE A 205 14.04 -10.80 12.42
C ILE A 205 15.04 -10.97 11.26
N VAL A 206 16.29 -10.55 11.45
CA VAL A 206 17.37 -10.74 10.45
C VAL A 206 17.66 -12.21 10.21
N GLN A 207 17.66 -13.05 11.26
CA GLN A 207 17.82 -14.49 11.14
C GLN A 207 16.72 -15.10 10.28
N LEU A 208 15.44 -14.81 10.58
CA LEU A 208 14.30 -15.29 9.80
C LEU A 208 14.42 -14.89 8.33
N ALA A 209 14.75 -13.63 8.04
CA ALA A 209 14.90 -13.16 6.67
C ALA A 209 16.04 -13.85 5.92
N LYS A 210 17.17 -14.14 6.59
CA LYS A 210 18.26 -14.92 5.96
C LYS A 210 17.86 -16.37 5.73
N THR A 211 17.16 -16.99 6.68
CA THR A 211 16.68 -18.37 6.57
C THR A 211 15.67 -18.54 5.43
N SER A 212 14.83 -17.52 5.18
CA SER A 212 13.81 -17.58 4.13
C SER A 212 14.38 -17.75 2.73
N LYS A 213 15.60 -17.23 2.49
CA LYS A 213 16.23 -17.08 1.16
C LYS A 213 15.34 -16.32 0.16
N ASP A 214 14.38 -15.55 0.65
CA ASP A 214 13.51 -14.70 -0.15
C ASP A 214 14.13 -13.30 -0.25
N ASP A 215 14.38 -12.84 -1.47
CA ASP A 215 15.08 -11.58 -1.71
C ASP A 215 14.30 -10.36 -1.18
N ASP A 216 12.97 -10.38 -1.28
CA ASP A 216 12.14 -9.27 -0.79
C ASP A 216 12.16 -9.24 0.74
N ALA A 217 12.01 -10.39 1.40
CA ALA A 217 12.15 -10.51 2.85
C ALA A 217 13.50 -9.98 3.35
N ILE A 218 14.60 -10.34 2.68
CA ILE A 218 15.94 -9.89 3.03
C ILE A 218 16.09 -8.37 2.85
N ARG A 219 15.62 -7.82 1.74
CA ARG A 219 15.69 -6.37 1.45
C ARG A 219 14.80 -5.58 2.40
N PHE A 220 13.58 -6.06 2.66
CA PHE A 220 12.63 -5.44 3.57
C PHE A 220 13.20 -5.31 4.98
N CYS A 221 13.75 -6.40 5.54
CA CYS A 221 14.39 -6.35 6.86
C CYS A 221 15.57 -5.37 6.93
N LYS A 222 16.38 -5.27 5.87
CA LYS A 222 17.50 -4.31 5.81
C LYS A 222 17.05 -2.85 5.76
N SER A 223 15.85 -2.56 5.26
CA SER A 223 15.34 -1.18 5.21
C SER A 223 14.77 -0.68 6.55
N LEU A 224 14.52 -1.58 7.50
CA LEU A 224 13.88 -1.28 8.78
C LEU A 224 14.87 -1.20 9.96
N LEU A 225 16.10 -1.65 9.79
CA LEU A 225 17.13 -1.79 10.83
C LEU A 225 18.37 -0.98 10.47
#